data_AF-B4WH18-F1
#
_entry.id   AF-B4WH18-F1
#
_cell.length_a   1.000
_cell.length_b   1.000
_cell.length_c   1.000
_cell.angle_alpha   90.00
_cell.angle_beta   90.00
_cell.angle_gamma   90.00
#
_symmetry.space_group_name_H-M   'P 1'
#
loop_
_entity.id
_entity.type
_entity.pdbx_description
1 polymer ?
#
loop_
_entity_poly.entity_id
_entity_poly.type
_entity_poly.pdbx_seq_one_letter_code
_entity_poly.pdbx_strand_id
1 'polypeptide(L)'
;MTPPDDYYRRLRISRDANQQEVKTAFRRLARQYHPDLHPNQPGIIAKFHAIREAYEVLRDRVQRQHYDQSQQRPDKREGKTQAYRSGAYSSNAPLGQHSADEFYLRGIRSAIAHRYEDAIADYTQAIELNNQFVEAYLRRAEVRYVLGDDSGVLVDCQRAVSLHGTSHGVDSQIYYYQGMARFRLGYVESAIAAFSEAIKLDGGDARYYYQRGIAYQELHDYTEAQRDIRHSAQLYRKQGDLASYHHLQQVSKEQFPPSSDRAKRSLLAKLIRPVRFLSNSNRQNEHRGRRKTEVRGTKVRRTEVRINRRDLNALGFISILRLISNPAGELVSLYEKLGPRQTSLVGYGLAILANLCFVFGTSERLAVSSWLIASRLWVVGGLTFVTMVLAVSLAKVWLRLRGLWAADIFVLGTAIVPLGLLSVVNAVLPDLAMTMMGDRGPWLAHIGLLAATLWSFSHSVMTIQNGLCQIHPFSTKLAAWLAPVILGLGLATGVATWGFLAH
;
A
#
# COMPACT_ATOMS: atom_id res chain seq x y z
N MET A 1 -40.60 -27.96 7.54
CA MET A 1 -39.53 -28.06 6.54
C MET A 1 -38.93 -26.69 6.35
N THR A 2 -37.76 -26.43 6.94
CA THR A 2 -36.97 -25.24 6.65
C THR A 2 -36.50 -25.32 5.19
N PRO A 3 -36.65 -24.26 4.38
CA PRO A 3 -36.22 -24.29 2.98
C PRO A 3 -34.71 -24.55 2.90
N PRO A 4 -34.22 -25.25 1.86
CA PRO A 4 -32.81 -25.62 1.75
C PRO A 4 -31.91 -24.38 1.78
N ASP A 5 -30.84 -24.49 2.56
CA ASP A 5 -29.94 -23.42 2.96
C ASP A 5 -29.07 -22.95 1.78
N ASP A 6 -29.62 -22.06 0.95
CA ASP A 6 -29.00 -21.53 -0.27
C ASP A 6 -27.87 -20.52 0.04
N TYR A 7 -26.67 -20.75 -0.50
CA TYR A 7 -25.50 -19.88 -0.33
C TYR A 7 -25.73 -18.45 -0.85
N TYR A 8 -26.53 -18.27 -1.90
CA TYR A 8 -26.90 -16.93 -2.38
C TYR A 8 -27.77 -16.18 -1.36
N ARG A 9 -28.65 -16.88 -0.65
CA ARG A 9 -29.46 -16.30 0.44
C ARG A 9 -28.61 -15.96 1.65
N ARG A 10 -27.64 -16.80 2.02
CA ARG A 10 -26.71 -16.52 3.13
C ARG A 10 -25.92 -15.23 2.91
N LEU A 11 -25.49 -14.97 1.67
CA LEU A 11 -24.83 -13.71 1.30
C LEU A 11 -25.79 -12.56 0.97
N ARG A 12 -27.10 -12.82 0.92
CA ARG A 12 -28.15 -11.84 0.54
C ARG A 12 -27.88 -11.22 -0.83
N ILE A 13 -27.62 -12.07 -1.83
CA ILE A 13 -27.32 -11.70 -3.23
C ILE A 13 -28.14 -12.54 -4.21
N SER A 14 -28.26 -12.06 -5.46
CA SER A 14 -28.92 -12.81 -6.55
C SER A 14 -28.02 -13.93 -7.09
N ARG A 15 -28.62 -14.93 -7.75
CA ARG A 15 -27.88 -15.99 -8.48
C ARG A 15 -27.08 -15.48 -9.67
N ASP A 16 -27.47 -14.32 -10.22
CA ASP A 16 -26.76 -13.66 -11.31
C ASP A 16 -25.63 -12.74 -10.82
N ALA A 17 -25.39 -12.68 -9.50
CA ALA A 17 -24.44 -11.74 -8.93
C ALA A 17 -23.01 -11.94 -9.46
N ASN A 18 -22.30 -10.88 -9.82
CA ASN A 18 -20.92 -10.99 -10.27
C ASN A 18 -19.95 -11.25 -9.08
N GLN A 19 -18.70 -11.64 -9.34
CA GLN A 19 -17.73 -11.92 -8.27
C GLN A 19 -17.48 -10.71 -7.34
N GLN A 20 -17.59 -9.49 -7.85
CA GLN A 20 -17.41 -8.29 -7.06
C GLN A 20 -18.56 -8.09 -6.07
N GLU A 21 -19.79 -8.41 -6.46
CA GLU A 21 -20.98 -8.40 -5.61
C GLU A 21 -20.91 -9.48 -4.53
N VAL A 22 -20.48 -10.70 -4.88
CA VAL A 22 -20.22 -11.79 -3.93
C VAL A 22 -19.21 -11.35 -2.87
N LYS A 23 -18.09 -10.76 -3.30
CA LYS A 23 -17.04 -10.23 -2.41
C LYS A 23 -17.51 -9.07 -1.55
N THR A 24 -18.30 -8.16 -2.12
CA THR A 24 -18.81 -6.98 -1.40
C THR A 24 -19.85 -7.39 -0.35
N ALA A 25 -20.72 -8.33 -0.70
CA ALA A 25 -21.71 -8.90 0.20
C ALA A 25 -21.06 -9.65 1.37
N PHE A 26 -20.04 -10.47 1.08
CA PHE A 26 -19.22 -11.11 2.11
C PHE A 26 -18.58 -10.07 3.03
N ARG A 27 -17.89 -9.05 2.50
CA ARG A 27 -17.26 -7.99 3.32
C ARG A 27 -18.26 -7.26 4.21
N ARG A 28 -19.44 -6.93 3.70
CA ARG A 28 -20.51 -6.29 4.46
C ARG A 28 -20.98 -7.18 5.62
N LEU A 29 -21.27 -8.45 5.34
CA LEU A 29 -21.79 -9.39 6.34
C LEU A 29 -20.71 -9.84 7.33
N ALA A 30 -19.48 -10.00 6.87
CA ALA A 30 -18.31 -10.31 7.70
C ALA A 30 -18.04 -9.19 8.71
N ARG A 31 -18.17 -7.92 8.32
CA ARG A 31 -18.12 -6.77 9.25
C ARG A 31 -19.28 -6.75 10.23
N GLN A 32 -20.47 -7.19 9.81
CA GLN A 32 -21.64 -7.21 10.68
C GLN A 32 -21.60 -8.33 11.72
N TYR A 33 -21.08 -9.50 11.34
CA TYR A 33 -21.13 -10.73 12.13
C TYR A 33 -19.73 -11.23 12.51
N HIS A 34 -18.71 -10.36 12.55
CA HIS A 34 -17.36 -10.76 12.93
C HIS A 34 -17.35 -11.27 14.39
N PRO A 35 -16.72 -12.41 14.70
CA PRO A 35 -16.64 -12.93 16.08
C PRO A 35 -16.06 -11.92 17.07
N ASP A 36 -15.01 -11.19 16.67
CA ASP A 36 -14.34 -10.19 17.52
C ASP A 36 -15.22 -8.97 17.85
N LEU A 37 -16.22 -8.66 17.01
CA LEU A 37 -17.14 -7.55 17.26
C LEU A 37 -18.30 -7.95 18.19
N HIS A 38 -18.53 -9.26 18.37
CA HIS A 38 -19.61 -9.80 19.20
C HIS A 38 -19.13 -11.00 20.06
N PRO A 39 -18.15 -10.79 20.96
CA PRO A 39 -17.49 -11.89 21.69
C PRO A 39 -18.43 -12.71 22.58
N ASN A 40 -19.56 -12.15 23.01
CA ASN A 40 -20.49 -12.78 23.97
C ASN A 40 -21.85 -13.17 23.36
N GLN A 41 -22.04 -13.07 22.05
CA GLN A 41 -23.32 -13.42 21.41
C GLN A 41 -23.32 -14.86 20.86
N PRO A 42 -24.12 -15.77 21.45
CA PRO A 42 -24.22 -17.14 20.96
C PRO A 42 -24.79 -17.17 19.53
N GLY A 43 -24.14 -17.93 18.65
CA GLY A 43 -24.55 -18.09 17.25
C GLY A 43 -23.95 -17.10 16.25
N ILE A 44 -23.21 -16.06 16.69
CA ILE A 44 -22.47 -15.18 15.76
C ILE A 44 -21.37 -15.95 15.03
N ILE A 45 -20.64 -16.81 15.75
CA ILE A 45 -19.61 -17.67 15.17
C ILE A 45 -20.20 -18.57 14.08
N ALA A 46 -21.36 -19.17 14.35
CA ALA A 46 -22.07 -20.01 13.38
C ALA A 46 -22.54 -19.22 12.15
N LYS A 47 -23.06 -18.00 12.34
CA LYS A 47 -23.45 -17.11 11.24
C LYS A 47 -22.25 -16.69 10.40
N PHE A 48 -21.14 -16.31 11.03
CA PHE A 48 -19.91 -15.94 10.35
C PHE A 48 -19.35 -17.10 9.54
N HIS A 49 -19.34 -18.31 10.12
CA HIS A 49 -18.95 -19.53 9.41
C HIS A 49 -19.85 -19.78 8.20
N ALA A 50 -21.17 -19.69 8.35
CA ALA A 50 -22.12 -19.90 7.26
C ALA A 50 -21.96 -18.89 6.10
N ILE A 51 -21.66 -17.63 6.43
CA ILE A 51 -21.36 -16.55 5.47
C ILE A 51 -20.03 -16.83 4.75
N ARG A 52 -19.02 -17.32 5.46
CA ARG A 52 -17.71 -17.66 4.89
C ARG A 52 -17.79 -18.85 3.94
N GLU A 53 -18.48 -19.91 4.34
CA GLU A 53 -18.74 -21.10 3.51
C GLU A 53 -19.40 -20.71 2.18
N ALA A 54 -20.43 -19.86 2.23
CA ALA A 54 -21.09 -19.36 1.04
C ALA A 54 -20.15 -18.52 0.16
N TYR A 55 -19.27 -17.72 0.75
CA TYR A 55 -18.28 -16.94 0.00
C TYR A 55 -17.21 -17.81 -0.65
N GLU A 56 -16.70 -18.84 0.03
CA GLU A 56 -15.68 -19.75 -0.52
C GLU A 56 -16.18 -20.43 -1.80
N VAL A 57 -17.40 -20.98 -1.75
CA VAL A 57 -18.02 -21.67 -2.90
C VAL A 57 -18.40 -20.70 -4.02
N LEU A 58 -18.94 -19.51 -3.69
CA LEU A 58 -19.42 -18.57 -4.70
C LEU A 58 -18.33 -17.67 -5.30
N ARG A 59 -17.17 -17.53 -4.63
CA ARG A 59 -16.02 -16.77 -5.13
C ARG A 59 -15.35 -17.48 -6.29
N ASP A 60 -15.17 -18.79 -6.18
CA ASP A 60 -14.54 -19.60 -7.22
C ASP A 60 -15.54 -19.92 -8.34
N ARG A 61 -15.16 -19.67 -9.59
CA ARG A 61 -16.06 -19.83 -10.75
C ARG A 61 -16.45 -21.31 -10.96
N VAL A 62 -15.50 -22.23 -10.75
CA VAL A 62 -15.70 -23.66 -10.95
C VAL A 62 -16.56 -24.23 -9.83
N GLN A 63 -16.27 -23.89 -8.57
CA GLN A 63 -17.08 -24.31 -7.42
C GLN A 63 -18.51 -23.77 -7.49
N ARG A 64 -18.69 -22.51 -7.89
CA ARG A 64 -20.02 -21.91 -8.10
C ARG A 64 -20.80 -22.64 -9.19
N GLN A 65 -20.17 -22.96 -10.32
CA GLN A 65 -20.82 -23.70 -11.40
C GLN A 65 -21.22 -25.12 -10.95
N HIS A 66 -20.37 -25.82 -10.20
CA HIS A 66 -20.72 -27.12 -9.61
C HIS A 66 -21.86 -27.02 -8.61
N TYR A 67 -21.86 -25.98 -7.77
CA TYR A 67 -22.95 -25.70 -6.85
C TYR A 67 -24.26 -25.46 -7.59
N ASP A 68 -24.28 -24.58 -8.61
CA ASP A 68 -25.47 -24.26 -9.40
C ASP A 68 -26.03 -25.50 -10.13
N GLN A 69 -25.15 -26.36 -10.67
CA GLN A 69 -25.54 -27.64 -11.28
C GLN A 69 -26.12 -28.62 -10.26
N SER A 70 -25.58 -28.64 -9.04
CA SER A 70 -26.08 -29.50 -7.96
C SER A 70 -27.48 -29.11 -7.49
N GLN A 71 -27.83 -27.82 -7.56
CA GLN A 71 -29.16 -27.31 -7.18
C GLN A 71 -30.25 -27.60 -8.24
N GLN A 72 -29.87 -27.99 -9.46
CA GLN A 72 -30.81 -28.24 -10.58
C GLN A 72 -31.25 -29.71 -10.72
N ARG A 73 -30.65 -30.65 -9.98
CA ARG A 73 -31.01 -32.08 -9.99
C ARG A 73 -31.41 -32.56 -8.58
N PRO A 74 -32.69 -32.45 -8.19
CA PRO A 74 -33.13 -32.80 -6.83
C PRO A 74 -33.09 -34.31 -6.53
N ASP A 75 -33.07 -35.18 -7.56
CA ASP A 75 -33.55 -36.57 -7.43
C ASP A 75 -32.49 -37.66 -7.29
N LYS A 76 -31.29 -37.33 -6.81
CA LYS A 76 -30.32 -38.36 -6.35
C LYS A 76 -29.77 -38.00 -4.98
N ARG A 77 -30.62 -38.29 -3.99
CA ARG A 77 -30.39 -38.58 -2.56
C ARG A 77 -29.01 -38.26 -2.00
N GLU A 78 -29.00 -37.42 -0.96
CA GLU A 78 -28.56 -37.68 0.43
C GLU A 78 -27.25 -38.44 0.72
N GLY A 79 -26.40 -38.75 -0.27
CA GLY A 79 -25.15 -39.48 -0.08
C GLY A 79 -23.88 -38.70 -0.45
N LYS A 80 -24.00 -37.44 -0.91
CA LYS A 80 -22.84 -36.65 -1.39
C LYS A 80 -22.60 -35.34 -0.64
N THR A 81 -23.53 -34.90 0.20
CA THR A 81 -23.38 -33.66 0.99
C THR A 81 -22.71 -33.90 2.35
N GLN A 82 -22.39 -35.16 2.67
CA GLN A 82 -21.60 -35.56 3.84
C GLN A 82 -20.10 -35.73 3.53
N ALA A 83 -19.72 -35.75 2.24
CA ALA A 83 -18.33 -35.91 1.78
C ALA A 83 -17.43 -34.67 2.01
N TYR A 84 -18.01 -33.55 2.44
CA TYR A 84 -17.28 -32.38 2.94
C TYR A 84 -17.49 -32.14 4.44
N ARG A 85 -18.21 -33.04 5.14
CA ARG A 85 -18.68 -32.82 6.53
C ARG A 85 -18.21 -33.83 7.57
N SER A 86 -17.47 -34.88 7.21
CA SER A 86 -16.84 -35.76 8.21
C SER A 86 -15.74 -36.58 7.55
N GLY A 87 -14.58 -36.66 8.22
CA GLY A 87 -13.50 -37.56 7.83
C GLY A 87 -14.01 -38.99 7.67
N ALA A 88 -13.75 -39.57 6.50
CA ALA A 88 -13.70 -41.01 6.24
C ALA A 88 -13.24 -41.23 4.78
N TYR A 89 -11.93 -41.14 4.53
CA TYR A 89 -11.35 -41.99 3.50
C TYR A 89 -11.08 -43.33 4.17
N SER A 90 -12.02 -44.27 4.00
CA SER A 90 -11.83 -45.66 4.38
C SER A 90 -10.69 -46.24 3.54
N SER A 91 -9.72 -46.79 4.26
CA SER A 91 -8.65 -47.67 3.82
C SER A 91 -9.06 -48.61 2.69
N ASN A 92 -8.20 -48.70 1.66
CA ASN A 92 -7.58 -49.94 1.18
C ASN A 92 -6.72 -49.70 -0.08
N ALA A 93 -5.43 -49.39 0.11
CA ALA A 93 -4.35 -49.71 -0.83
C ALA A 93 -2.99 -49.60 -0.09
N PRO A 94 -1.98 -50.43 -0.39
CA PRO A 94 -0.89 -50.71 0.54
C PRO A 94 0.08 -49.54 0.73
N LEU A 95 0.43 -49.30 2.00
CA LEU A 95 1.33 -48.29 2.51
C LEU A 95 2.76 -48.41 1.93
N GLY A 96 3.14 -47.45 1.09
CA GLY A 96 4.39 -46.74 1.32
C GLY A 96 4.13 -45.75 2.45
N GLN A 97 4.69 -46.01 3.62
CA GLN A 97 4.31 -45.41 4.91
C GLN A 97 4.82 -43.96 5.05
N HIS A 98 4.25 -43.02 4.29
CA HIS A 98 4.63 -41.60 4.40
C HIS A 98 3.95 -40.95 5.61
N SER A 99 4.75 -40.54 6.60
CA SER A 99 4.29 -39.82 7.80
C SER A 99 3.88 -38.38 7.46
N ALA A 100 3.01 -37.77 8.26
CA ALA A 100 2.74 -36.32 8.22
C ALA A 100 4.03 -35.50 8.24
N ASP A 101 5.03 -35.95 9.01
CA ASP A 101 6.35 -35.31 9.08
C ASP A 101 7.11 -35.36 7.76
N GLU A 102 6.95 -36.42 6.97
CA GLU A 102 7.65 -36.56 5.69
C GLU A 102 7.11 -35.57 4.66
N PHE A 103 5.79 -35.44 4.57
CA PHE A 103 5.14 -34.42 3.75
C PHE A 103 5.52 -33.01 4.23
N TYR A 104 5.56 -32.78 5.55
CA TYR A 104 6.01 -31.50 6.10
C TYR A 104 7.46 -31.16 5.71
N LEU A 105 8.40 -32.11 5.84
CA LEU A 105 9.80 -31.93 5.43
C LEU A 105 9.94 -31.76 3.91
N ARG A 106 9.10 -32.43 3.11
CA ARG A 106 9.06 -32.21 1.65
C ARG A 106 8.54 -30.81 1.32
N GLY A 107 7.50 -30.35 2.01
CA GLY A 107 6.98 -28.99 1.88
C GLY A 107 8.02 -27.93 2.21
N ILE A 108 8.82 -28.12 3.28
CA ILE A 108 9.96 -27.24 3.60
C ILE A 108 10.97 -27.19 2.45
N ARG A 109 11.37 -28.36 1.92
CA ARG A 109 12.32 -28.41 0.80
C ARG A 109 11.77 -27.70 -0.45
N SER A 110 10.49 -27.89 -0.76
CA SER A 110 9.81 -27.21 -1.86
C SER A 110 9.75 -25.69 -1.63
N ALA A 111 9.48 -25.24 -0.41
CA ALA A 111 9.46 -23.81 -0.06
C ALA A 111 10.84 -23.15 -0.19
N ILE A 112 11.91 -23.82 0.27
CA ILE A 112 13.30 -23.36 0.11
C ILE A 112 13.68 -23.30 -1.38
N ALA A 113 13.19 -24.24 -2.19
CA ALA A 113 13.37 -24.26 -3.64
C ALA A 113 12.44 -23.28 -4.39
N HIS A 114 11.71 -22.41 -3.68
CA HIS A 114 10.74 -21.46 -4.24
C HIS A 114 9.58 -22.10 -5.04
N ARG A 115 9.35 -23.41 -4.89
CA ARG A 115 8.19 -24.12 -5.45
C ARG A 115 7.02 -24.03 -4.48
N TYR A 116 6.41 -22.85 -4.43
CA TYR A 116 5.43 -22.50 -3.40
C TYR A 116 4.11 -23.28 -3.51
N GLU A 117 3.64 -23.58 -4.72
CA GLU A 117 2.41 -24.38 -4.89
C GLU A 117 2.62 -25.83 -4.43
N ASP A 118 3.75 -26.45 -4.78
CA ASP A 118 4.14 -27.78 -4.30
C ASP A 118 4.25 -27.80 -2.77
N ALA A 119 4.86 -26.77 -2.19
CA ALA A 119 4.97 -26.63 -0.74
C ALA A 119 3.60 -26.57 -0.06
N ILE A 120 2.65 -25.81 -0.62
CA ILE A 120 1.27 -25.76 -0.11
C ILE A 120 0.59 -27.12 -0.21
N ALA A 121 0.76 -27.84 -1.31
CA ALA A 121 0.19 -29.18 -1.49
C ALA A 121 0.75 -30.15 -0.44
N ASP A 122 2.06 -30.13 -0.23
CA ASP A 122 2.76 -30.97 0.75
C ASP A 122 2.34 -30.65 2.19
N TYR A 123 2.27 -29.37 2.58
CA TYR A 123 1.75 -28.99 3.90
C TYR A 123 0.29 -29.37 4.08
N THR A 124 -0.50 -29.32 3.01
CA THR A 124 -1.91 -29.75 3.05
C THR A 124 -2.01 -31.25 3.32
N GLN A 125 -1.21 -32.08 2.66
CA GLN A 125 -1.13 -33.51 2.94
C GLN A 125 -0.67 -33.79 4.39
N ALA A 126 0.33 -33.06 4.89
CA ALA A 126 0.77 -33.18 6.27
C ALA A 126 -0.36 -32.87 7.28
N ILE A 127 -1.15 -31.84 7.01
CA ILE A 127 -2.30 -31.43 7.83
C ILE A 127 -3.46 -32.43 7.74
N GLU A 128 -3.70 -33.02 6.57
CA GLU A 128 -4.72 -34.05 6.39
C GLU A 128 -4.38 -35.32 7.18
N LEU A 129 -3.10 -35.70 7.22
CA LEU A 129 -2.60 -36.83 8.01
C LEU A 129 -2.55 -36.53 9.51
N ASN A 130 -2.16 -35.31 9.90
CA ASN A 130 -2.15 -34.85 11.29
C ASN A 130 -2.81 -33.47 11.40
N ASN A 131 -4.09 -33.46 11.75
CA ASN A 131 -4.87 -32.23 11.86
C ASN A 131 -4.51 -31.33 13.06
N GLN A 132 -3.63 -31.80 13.96
CA GLN A 132 -3.09 -31.09 15.11
C GLN A 132 -1.67 -30.54 14.84
N PHE A 133 -1.16 -30.65 13.61
CA PHE A 133 0.19 -30.24 13.24
C PHE A 133 0.31 -28.71 13.10
N VAL A 134 0.48 -28.02 14.22
CA VAL A 134 0.53 -26.55 14.31
C VAL A 134 1.57 -25.94 13.37
N GLU A 135 2.76 -26.53 13.30
CA GLU A 135 3.86 -26.06 12.46
C GLU A 135 3.53 -26.16 10.97
N ALA A 136 2.81 -27.21 10.54
CA ALA A 136 2.38 -27.33 9.15
C ALA A 136 1.38 -26.23 8.76
N TYR A 137 0.45 -25.86 9.66
CA TYR A 137 -0.42 -24.70 9.45
C TYR A 137 0.38 -23.40 9.34
N LEU A 138 1.34 -23.17 10.25
CA LEU A 138 2.17 -21.97 10.23
C LEU A 138 3.00 -21.86 8.95
N ARG A 139 3.66 -22.94 8.53
CA ARG A 139 4.46 -22.96 7.29
C ARG A 139 3.62 -22.77 6.05
N ARG A 140 2.42 -23.35 6.01
CA ARG A 140 1.47 -23.10 4.91
C ARG A 140 0.99 -21.65 4.91
N ALA A 141 0.75 -21.06 6.07
CA ALA A 141 0.41 -19.64 6.20
C ALA A 141 1.55 -18.74 5.68
N GLU A 142 2.80 -19.02 6.05
CA GLU A 142 3.98 -18.31 5.56
C GLU A 142 4.07 -18.34 4.02
N VAL A 143 3.92 -19.52 3.41
CA VAL A 143 3.97 -19.64 1.93
C VAL A 143 2.77 -18.95 1.27
N ARG A 144 1.56 -19.08 1.83
CA ARG A 144 0.37 -18.35 1.35
C ARG A 144 0.55 -16.84 1.45
N TYR A 145 1.24 -16.36 2.48
CA TYR A 145 1.58 -14.96 2.63
C TYR A 145 2.49 -14.49 1.48
N VAL A 146 3.50 -15.28 1.11
CA VAL A 146 4.37 -14.96 -0.04
C VAL A 146 3.58 -14.89 -1.35
N LEU A 147 2.63 -15.80 -1.56
CA LEU A 147 1.75 -15.81 -2.75
C LEU A 147 0.64 -14.75 -2.73
N GLY A 148 0.50 -13.99 -1.65
CA GLY A 148 -0.54 -12.96 -1.51
C GLY A 148 -1.94 -13.49 -1.16
N ASP A 149 -2.08 -14.76 -0.77
CA ASP A 149 -3.33 -15.30 -0.23
C ASP A 149 -3.49 -14.95 1.26
N ASP A 150 -3.67 -13.67 1.55
CA ASP A 150 -3.90 -13.17 2.91
C ASP A 150 -5.12 -13.82 3.59
N SER A 151 -6.13 -14.26 2.82
CA SER A 151 -7.29 -14.95 3.38
C SER A 151 -6.95 -16.35 3.89
N GLY A 152 -6.18 -17.12 3.13
CA GLY A 152 -5.70 -18.43 3.54
C GLY A 152 -4.73 -18.36 4.73
N VAL A 153 -3.92 -17.29 4.81
CA VAL A 153 -3.06 -17.02 5.99
C VAL A 153 -3.92 -16.93 7.25
N LEU A 154 -4.99 -16.13 7.24
CA LEU A 154 -5.84 -15.96 8.42
C LEU A 154 -6.55 -17.26 8.83
N VAL A 155 -6.92 -18.11 7.86
CA VAL A 155 -7.53 -19.43 8.15
C VAL A 155 -6.53 -20.34 8.86
N ASP A 156 -5.31 -20.44 8.33
CA ASP A 156 -4.27 -21.29 8.90
C ASP A 156 -3.80 -20.77 10.26
N CYS A 157 -3.61 -19.46 10.40
CA CYS A 157 -3.29 -18.84 11.69
C CYS A 157 -4.41 -19.09 12.71
N GLN A 158 -5.68 -18.91 12.34
CA GLN A 158 -6.80 -19.17 13.26
C GLN A 158 -6.85 -20.63 13.70
N ARG A 159 -6.58 -21.56 12.78
CA ARG A 159 -6.54 -22.98 13.10
C ARG A 159 -5.37 -23.31 14.02
N ALA A 160 -4.18 -22.79 13.71
CA ALA A 160 -3.00 -22.93 14.56
C ALA A 160 -3.24 -22.37 15.97
N VAL A 161 -3.87 -21.19 16.10
CA VAL A 161 -4.25 -20.61 17.40
C VAL A 161 -5.20 -21.52 18.17
N SER A 162 -6.19 -22.11 17.49
CA SER A 162 -7.18 -22.97 18.15
C SER A 162 -6.63 -24.31 18.65
N LEU A 163 -5.45 -24.71 18.17
CA LEU A 163 -4.79 -25.98 18.52
C LEU A 163 -3.81 -25.82 19.70
N HIS A 164 -3.65 -24.62 20.27
CA HIS A 164 -2.63 -24.38 21.30
C HIS A 164 -2.84 -25.21 22.57
N GLY A 165 -1.79 -25.99 22.88
CA GLY A 165 -1.58 -26.67 24.16
C GLY A 165 -0.11 -26.93 24.54
N THR A 166 0.90 -26.84 23.66
CA THR A 166 2.23 -27.42 24.00
C THR A 166 3.51 -26.80 23.42
N SER A 167 3.51 -25.76 22.57
CA SER A 167 4.75 -25.32 21.89
C SER A 167 4.99 -23.80 21.90
N HIS A 168 5.51 -23.28 23.01
CA HIS A 168 5.68 -21.83 23.28
C HIS A 168 6.49 -21.00 22.26
N GLY A 169 7.18 -21.60 21.29
CA GLY A 169 7.98 -20.86 20.29
C GLY A 169 7.24 -20.55 18.98
N VAL A 170 6.21 -21.34 18.63
CA VAL A 170 5.48 -21.21 17.35
C VAL A 170 4.40 -20.14 17.44
N ASP A 171 3.89 -19.92 18.65
CA ASP A 171 2.75 -19.07 18.98
C ASP A 171 2.97 -17.62 18.51
N SER A 172 4.15 -17.04 18.77
CA SER A 172 4.45 -15.64 18.40
C SER A 172 4.47 -15.43 16.88
N GLN A 173 4.97 -16.40 16.11
CA GLN A 173 5.02 -16.35 14.65
C GLN A 173 3.63 -16.45 14.02
N ILE A 174 2.72 -17.20 14.64
CA ILE A 174 1.32 -17.28 14.19
C ILE A 174 0.66 -15.90 14.26
N TYR A 175 0.79 -15.21 15.40
CA TYR A 175 0.26 -13.85 15.55
C TYR A 175 0.97 -12.84 14.65
N TYR A 176 2.27 -13.03 14.39
CA TYR A 176 3.01 -12.21 13.43
C TYR A 176 2.42 -12.31 12.02
N TYR A 177 2.28 -13.51 11.46
CA TYR A 177 1.71 -13.69 10.12
C TYR A 177 0.23 -13.30 10.07
N GLN A 178 -0.52 -13.50 11.14
CA GLN A 178 -1.89 -12.99 11.28
C GLN A 178 -1.92 -11.46 11.20
N GLY A 179 -1.00 -10.77 11.89
CA GLY A 179 -0.85 -9.32 11.85
C GLY A 179 -0.45 -8.81 10.47
N MET A 180 0.51 -9.46 9.82
CA MET A 180 0.93 -9.10 8.45
C MET A 180 -0.22 -9.24 7.45
N ALA A 181 -0.99 -10.32 7.51
CA ALA A 181 -2.14 -10.53 6.62
C ALA A 181 -3.26 -9.52 6.90
N ARG A 182 -3.54 -9.24 8.19
CA ARG A 182 -4.50 -8.19 8.58
C ARG A 182 -4.06 -6.82 8.05
N PHE A 183 -2.78 -6.50 8.14
CA PHE A 183 -2.22 -5.24 7.65
C PHE A 183 -2.40 -5.10 6.13
N ARG A 184 -2.03 -6.12 5.34
CA ARG A 184 -2.22 -6.12 3.86
C ARG A 184 -3.69 -6.05 3.45
N LEU A 185 -4.59 -6.59 4.26
CA LEU A 185 -6.04 -6.50 4.05
C LEU A 185 -6.65 -5.16 4.50
N GLY A 186 -5.87 -4.27 5.12
CA GLY A 186 -6.29 -2.95 5.60
C GLY A 186 -6.91 -2.94 7.00
N TYR A 187 -6.82 -4.03 7.75
CA TYR A 187 -7.29 -4.12 9.15
C TYR A 187 -6.17 -3.69 10.11
N VAL A 188 -5.78 -2.41 10.03
CA VAL A 188 -4.58 -1.88 10.70
C VAL A 188 -4.63 -2.01 12.22
N GLU A 189 -5.74 -1.66 12.87
CA GLU A 189 -5.90 -1.83 14.33
C GLU A 189 -5.81 -3.29 14.76
N SER A 190 -6.43 -4.21 14.00
CA SER A 190 -6.34 -5.65 14.25
C SER A 190 -4.93 -6.21 14.00
N ALA A 191 -4.18 -5.60 13.08
CA ALA A 191 -2.78 -5.93 12.86
C ALA A 191 -1.92 -5.51 14.06
N ILE A 192 -2.12 -4.30 14.60
CA ILE A 192 -1.45 -3.82 15.82
C ILE A 192 -1.74 -4.75 17.00
N ALA A 193 -3.01 -5.18 17.16
CA ALA A 193 -3.38 -6.13 18.20
C ALA A 193 -2.62 -7.46 18.04
N ALA A 194 -2.59 -8.02 16.82
CA ALA A 194 -1.88 -9.27 16.55
C ALA A 194 -0.36 -9.14 16.79
N PHE A 195 0.29 -8.08 16.31
CA PHE A 195 1.70 -7.84 16.59
C PHE A 195 1.97 -7.64 18.08
N SER A 196 1.02 -7.04 18.82
CA SER A 196 1.14 -6.89 20.27
C SER A 196 1.05 -8.23 21.00
N GLU A 197 0.21 -9.17 20.55
CA GLU A 197 0.21 -10.55 21.06
C GLU A 197 1.51 -11.27 20.72
N ALA A 198 2.04 -11.12 19.49
CA ALA A 198 3.34 -11.67 19.13
C ALA A 198 4.46 -11.18 20.06
N ILE A 199 4.47 -9.87 20.37
CA ILE A 199 5.44 -9.25 21.30
C ILE A 199 5.27 -9.73 22.74
N LYS A 200 4.03 -9.97 23.19
CA LYS A 200 3.78 -10.51 24.54
C LYS A 200 4.34 -11.92 24.69
N LEU A 201 4.23 -12.73 23.64
CA LEU A 201 4.72 -14.11 23.62
C LEU A 201 6.23 -14.18 23.44
N ASP A 202 6.78 -13.36 22.54
CA ASP A 202 8.22 -13.23 22.32
C ASP A 202 8.59 -11.76 22.02
N GLY A 203 9.08 -11.08 23.06
CA GLY A 203 9.58 -9.70 22.95
C GLY A 203 11.02 -9.60 22.43
N GLY A 204 11.66 -10.72 22.07
CA GLY A 204 13.03 -10.75 21.56
C GLY A 204 13.13 -10.50 20.05
N ASP A 205 12.05 -10.73 19.31
CA ASP A 205 12.05 -10.59 17.85
C ASP A 205 11.84 -9.14 17.40
N ALA A 206 12.88 -8.56 16.79
CA ALA A 206 12.89 -7.20 16.28
C ALA A 206 11.84 -6.94 15.20
N ARG A 207 11.43 -7.97 14.45
CA ARG A 207 10.46 -7.86 13.35
C ARG A 207 9.08 -7.50 13.86
N TYR A 208 8.69 -7.95 15.06
CA TYR A 208 7.35 -7.70 15.59
C TYR A 208 7.16 -6.22 15.92
N TYR A 209 8.16 -5.61 16.58
CA TYR A 209 8.18 -4.18 16.83
C TYR A 209 8.26 -3.38 15.54
N TYR A 210 9.06 -3.80 14.57
CA TYR A 210 9.13 -3.11 13.28
C TYR A 210 7.76 -3.07 12.59
N GLN A 211 7.11 -4.21 12.43
CA GLN A 211 5.82 -4.29 11.75
C GLN A 211 4.71 -3.55 12.51
N ARG A 212 4.71 -3.60 13.86
CA ARG A 212 3.77 -2.80 14.65
C ARG A 212 4.04 -1.30 14.54
N GLY A 213 5.31 -0.90 14.46
CA GLY A 213 5.71 0.48 14.21
C GLY A 213 5.23 1.01 12.86
N ILE A 214 5.31 0.20 11.80
CA ILE A 214 4.72 0.52 10.49
C ILE A 214 3.20 0.63 10.58
N ALA A 215 2.55 -0.28 11.31
CA ALA A 215 1.10 -0.22 11.50
C ALA A 215 0.64 1.01 12.30
N TYR A 216 1.40 1.44 13.32
CA TYR A 216 1.14 2.71 14.02
C TYR A 216 1.36 3.93 13.13
N GLN A 217 2.35 3.88 12.23
CA GLN A 217 2.58 4.95 11.26
C GLN A 217 1.39 5.10 10.30
N GLU A 218 0.80 3.99 9.86
CA GLU A 218 -0.41 3.99 9.03
C GLU A 218 -1.63 4.59 9.77
N LEU A 219 -1.71 4.44 11.09
CA LEU A 219 -2.71 5.13 11.92
C LEU A 219 -2.32 6.57 12.31
N HIS A 220 -1.20 7.08 11.81
CA HIS A 220 -0.61 8.37 12.18
C HIS A 220 -0.26 8.52 13.68
N ASP A 221 -0.12 7.41 14.41
CA ASP A 221 0.42 7.41 15.78
C ASP A 221 1.95 7.40 15.75
N TYR A 222 2.53 8.53 15.36
CA TYR A 222 3.97 8.68 15.21
C TYR A 222 4.76 8.51 16.52
N THR A 223 4.10 8.66 17.68
CA THR A 223 4.76 8.51 18.98
C THR A 223 5.03 7.03 19.26
N GLU A 224 4.02 6.19 19.07
CA GLU A 224 4.14 4.73 19.22
C GLU A 224 5.01 4.15 18.10
N ALA A 225 4.84 4.61 16.85
CA ALA A 225 5.66 4.19 15.72
C ALA A 225 7.17 4.43 15.97
N GLN A 226 7.54 5.64 16.41
CA GLN A 226 8.93 5.98 16.70
C GLN A 226 9.49 5.16 17.87
N ARG A 227 8.66 4.83 18.87
CA ARG A 227 9.08 3.99 20.00
C ARG A 227 9.40 2.58 19.53
N ASP A 228 8.51 1.99 18.76
CA ASP A 228 8.64 0.62 18.26
C ASP A 228 9.79 0.48 17.26
N ILE A 229 9.95 1.41 16.33
CA ILE A 229 11.08 1.40 15.37
C ILE A 229 12.42 1.52 16.09
N ARG A 230 12.53 2.36 17.13
CA ARG A 230 13.75 2.46 17.94
C ARG A 230 14.02 1.17 18.71
N HIS A 231 12.98 0.55 19.25
CA HIS A 231 13.14 -0.69 20.00
C HIS A 231 13.58 -1.83 19.08
N SER A 232 12.97 -1.95 17.90
CA SER A 232 13.39 -2.88 16.85
C SER A 232 14.86 -2.70 16.48
N ALA A 233 15.31 -1.46 16.24
CA ALA A 233 16.72 -1.17 15.96
C ALA A 233 17.64 -1.63 17.11
N GLN A 234 17.25 -1.40 18.37
CA GLN A 234 18.03 -1.87 19.53
C GLN A 234 18.13 -3.39 19.60
N LEU A 235 17.05 -4.10 19.26
CA LEU A 235 17.04 -5.56 19.20
C LEU A 235 17.97 -6.08 18.10
N TYR A 236 17.91 -5.54 16.88
CA TYR A 236 18.84 -5.92 15.80
C TYR A 236 20.31 -5.67 16.20
N ARG A 237 20.60 -4.55 16.87
CA ARG A 237 21.94 -4.29 17.40
C ARG A 237 22.37 -5.35 18.41
N LYS A 238 21.49 -5.78 19.31
CA LYS A 238 21.80 -6.82 20.31
C LYS A 238 22.00 -8.19 19.65
N GLN A 239 21.29 -8.48 18.57
CA GLN A 239 21.40 -9.71 17.79
C GLN A 239 22.64 -9.73 16.88
N GLY A 240 23.36 -8.62 16.74
CA GLY A 240 24.54 -8.50 15.87
C GLY A 240 24.21 -8.13 14.41
N ASP A 241 22.93 -7.94 14.07
CA ASP A 241 22.51 -7.45 12.75
C ASP A 241 22.69 -5.92 12.68
N LEU A 242 23.93 -5.53 12.42
CA LEU A 242 24.31 -4.12 12.27
C LEU A 242 23.70 -3.50 11.01
N ALA A 243 23.44 -4.28 9.96
CA ALA A 243 22.86 -3.78 8.72
C ALA A 243 21.42 -3.30 8.95
N SER A 244 20.57 -4.14 9.54
CA SER A 244 19.19 -3.78 9.90
C SER A 244 19.16 -2.66 10.94
N TYR A 245 20.10 -2.65 11.89
CA TYR A 245 20.25 -1.54 12.83
C TYR A 245 20.51 -0.20 12.13
N HIS A 246 21.50 -0.14 11.23
CA HIS A 246 21.85 1.08 10.51
C HIS A 246 20.72 1.54 9.59
N HIS A 247 20.06 0.60 8.91
CA HIS A 247 18.89 0.88 8.09
C HIS A 247 17.77 1.52 8.91
N LEU A 248 17.38 0.91 10.03
CA LEU A 248 16.33 1.47 10.90
C LEU A 248 16.73 2.78 11.57
N GLN A 249 18.02 3.03 11.81
CA GLN A 249 18.49 4.33 12.29
C GLN A 249 18.34 5.43 11.22
N GLN A 250 18.59 5.12 9.95
CA GLN A 250 18.35 6.05 8.85
C GLN A 250 16.85 6.33 8.70
N VAL A 251 16.04 5.27 8.60
CA VAL A 251 14.58 5.37 8.53
C VAL A 251 14.02 6.17 9.71
N SER A 252 14.49 5.90 10.94
CA SER A 252 14.04 6.65 12.12
C SER A 252 14.42 8.14 12.08
N LYS A 253 15.57 8.50 11.48
CA LYS A 253 15.99 9.90 11.36
C LYS A 253 15.22 10.64 10.27
N GLU A 254 14.95 9.96 9.16
CA GLU A 254 14.23 10.52 8.02
C GLU A 254 12.75 10.70 8.31
N GLN A 255 12.12 9.69 8.90
CA GLN A 255 10.67 9.69 9.19
C GLN A 255 10.32 10.43 10.48
N PHE A 256 11.23 10.47 11.46
CA PHE A 256 10.97 11.08 12.76
C PHE A 256 12.13 11.98 13.22
N PRO A 257 12.36 13.13 12.56
CA PRO A 257 13.43 14.05 12.94
C PRO A 257 13.29 14.45 14.42
N PRO A 258 14.41 14.59 15.16
CA PRO A 258 14.35 14.99 16.55
C PRO A 258 13.64 16.34 16.67
N SER A 259 12.67 16.43 17.59
CA SER A 259 12.01 17.71 17.88
C SER A 259 13.06 18.77 18.21
N SER A 260 12.86 20.00 17.71
CA SER A 260 13.77 21.12 17.94
C SER A 260 14.10 21.34 19.41
N ASP A 261 13.20 20.96 20.31
CA ASP A 261 13.40 21.02 21.77
C ASP A 261 14.40 19.99 22.30
N ARG A 262 14.50 18.79 21.72
CA ARG A 262 15.49 17.79 22.14
C ARG A 262 16.89 18.17 21.63
N ALA A 263 16.98 18.72 20.43
CA ALA A 263 18.22 19.28 19.90
C ALA A 263 18.69 20.47 20.74
N LYS A 264 17.79 21.41 21.09
CA LYS A 264 18.05 22.52 22.02
C LYS A 264 18.49 22.03 23.40
N ARG A 265 17.83 21.01 23.97
CA ARG A 265 18.21 20.41 25.26
C ARG A 265 19.56 19.71 25.22
N SER A 266 19.92 19.01 24.14
CA SER A 266 21.25 18.40 24.02
C SER A 266 22.36 19.43 23.78
N LEU A 267 22.04 20.56 23.10
CA LEU A 267 22.95 21.70 22.96
C LEU A 267 23.14 22.39 24.32
N LEU A 268 22.06 22.62 25.07
CA LEU A 268 22.10 23.17 26.43
C LEU A 268 22.87 22.26 27.39
N ALA A 269 22.66 20.94 27.33
CA ALA A 269 23.41 19.98 28.13
C ALA A 269 24.89 19.87 27.73
N LYS A 270 25.24 20.12 26.46
CA LYS A 270 26.65 20.22 26.01
C LYS A 270 27.31 21.54 26.40
N LEU A 271 26.54 22.63 26.51
CA LEU A 271 26.99 23.94 26.98
C LEU A 271 27.20 23.98 28.50
N ILE A 272 26.47 23.14 29.25
CA ILE A 272 26.62 23.01 30.69
C ILE A 272 27.54 21.81 31.00
N ARG A 273 28.86 22.03 30.93
CA ARG A 273 29.81 21.18 31.66
C ARG A 273 29.66 21.48 33.16
N PRO A 274 29.67 20.48 34.06
CA PRO A 274 29.55 20.77 35.48
C PRO A 274 30.88 21.34 35.98
N VAL A 275 30.89 22.62 36.32
CA VAL A 275 31.88 23.17 37.24
C VAL A 275 31.48 22.69 38.64
N ARG A 276 32.27 21.76 39.20
CA ARG A 276 32.25 21.50 40.64
C ARG A 276 32.68 22.79 41.35
N PHE A 277 31.80 23.37 42.15
CA PHE A 277 32.21 24.06 43.36
C PHE A 277 31.12 23.93 44.44
N LEU A 278 31.59 23.66 45.65
CA LEU A 278 30.87 23.33 46.87
C LEU A 278 30.00 24.49 47.35
N SER A 279 28.83 24.20 47.93
CA SER A 279 28.42 24.74 49.25
C SER A 279 26.98 24.34 49.59
N ASN A 280 26.82 23.87 50.83
CA ASN A 280 25.58 23.53 51.53
C ASN A 280 24.62 24.72 51.67
N SER A 281 23.31 24.48 51.52
CA SER A 281 22.32 24.72 52.60
C SER A 281 20.92 24.24 52.20
N ASN A 282 20.57 23.07 52.71
CA ASN A 282 19.40 22.76 53.55
C ASN A 282 18.00 23.39 53.31
N ARG A 283 17.01 22.54 53.65
CA ARG A 283 15.58 22.78 53.94
C ARG A 283 14.64 22.97 52.75
N GLN A 284 13.38 22.52 52.79
CA GLN A 284 12.65 21.46 53.48
C GLN A 284 11.26 21.48 52.79
N ASN A 285 10.64 20.30 52.68
CA ASN A 285 9.19 20.04 52.73
C ASN A 285 8.21 21.15 52.34
N GLU A 286 7.32 20.86 51.39
CA GLU A 286 5.90 21.06 51.66
C GLU A 286 5.01 20.04 50.93
N HIS A 287 3.96 19.66 51.65
CA HIS A 287 3.10 18.49 51.46
C HIS A 287 1.73 18.92 50.90
N ARG A 288 1.04 17.92 50.33
CA ARG A 288 -0.44 17.72 50.30
C ARG A 288 -1.29 18.54 49.31
N GLY A 289 -2.21 17.83 48.64
CA GLY A 289 -3.57 18.35 48.44
C GLY A 289 -4.37 17.88 47.23
N ARG A 290 -4.95 16.67 47.31
CA ARG A 290 -6.26 16.20 46.77
C ARG A 290 -6.91 16.82 45.51
N ARG A 291 -7.19 15.90 44.56
CA ARG A 291 -8.44 15.63 43.79
C ARG A 291 -9.38 16.81 43.46
N LYS A 292 -9.73 16.94 42.17
CA LYS A 292 -11.07 16.58 41.62
C LYS A 292 -11.10 16.63 40.10
N THR A 293 -11.89 15.72 39.55
CA THR A 293 -12.34 15.56 38.17
C THR A 293 -13.08 16.80 37.66
N GLU A 294 -12.78 17.22 36.42
CA GLU A 294 -13.75 17.95 35.60
C GLU A 294 -13.54 17.62 34.11
N VAL A 295 -14.59 17.04 33.53
CA VAL A 295 -14.76 16.82 32.10
C VAL A 295 -15.15 18.15 31.48
N ARG A 296 -14.35 18.71 30.57
CA ARG A 296 -14.79 19.81 29.71
C ARG A 296 -14.13 19.74 28.33
N GLY A 297 -14.99 19.73 27.32
CA GLY A 297 -14.65 19.45 25.93
C GLY A 297 -13.58 20.38 25.35
N THR A 298 -12.61 19.77 24.67
CA THR A 298 -11.60 20.46 23.89
C THR A 298 -12.11 20.72 22.48
N LYS A 299 -12.58 21.95 22.26
CA LYS A 299 -12.61 22.59 20.94
C LYS A 299 -11.21 22.46 20.32
N VAL A 300 -11.12 21.74 19.21
CA VAL A 300 -9.90 21.62 18.39
C VAL A 300 -9.54 23.02 17.86
N ARG A 301 -8.52 23.63 18.46
CA ARG A 301 -7.92 24.87 17.96
C ARG A 301 -6.97 24.47 16.83
N ARG A 302 -7.37 24.73 15.58
CA ARG A 302 -6.48 24.67 14.40
C ARG A 302 -5.35 25.67 14.62
N THR A 303 -4.17 25.19 14.96
CA THR A 303 -2.93 25.98 14.89
C THR A 303 -2.52 26.05 13.42
N GLU A 304 -2.79 27.19 12.77
CA GLU A 304 -2.14 27.55 11.51
C GLU A 304 -0.64 27.72 11.79
N VAL A 305 0.15 26.71 11.40
CA VAL A 305 1.60 26.80 11.39
C VAL A 305 2.00 27.67 10.19
N ARG A 306 2.41 28.90 10.47
CA ARG A 306 2.98 29.82 9.49
C ARG A 306 4.41 29.37 9.20
N ILE A 307 4.60 28.56 8.16
CA ILE A 307 5.92 28.08 7.71
C ILE A 307 6.68 29.23 7.06
N ASN A 308 7.95 29.39 7.45
CA ASN A 308 8.84 30.45 7.02
C ASN A 308 9.35 30.19 5.58
N ARG A 309 9.38 31.22 4.73
CA ARG A 309 9.67 31.13 3.28
C ARG A 309 11.06 30.56 2.92
N ARG A 310 11.99 30.44 3.87
CA ARG A 310 13.40 30.08 3.62
C ARG A 310 13.69 28.57 3.64
N ASP A 311 12.85 27.75 4.26
CA ASP A 311 13.09 26.29 4.36
C ASP A 311 12.65 25.51 3.10
N LEU A 312 11.94 26.16 2.17
CA LEU A 312 11.46 25.56 0.92
C LEU A 312 12.52 25.49 -0.20
N ASN A 313 13.54 26.35 -0.16
CA ASN A 313 14.49 26.46 -1.29
C ASN A 313 15.53 25.33 -1.32
N ALA A 314 15.84 24.70 -0.18
CA ALA A 314 16.85 23.63 -0.10
C ALA A 314 16.28 22.22 -0.30
N LEU A 315 14.97 22.02 -0.06
CA LEU A 315 14.29 20.72 -0.19
C LEU A 315 13.51 20.58 -1.51
N GLY A 316 13.19 21.69 -2.18
CA GLY A 316 12.33 21.69 -3.37
C GLY A 316 12.90 20.95 -4.58
N PHE A 317 14.15 21.23 -4.98
CA PHE A 317 14.71 20.70 -6.23
C PHE A 317 14.98 19.19 -6.16
N ILE A 318 15.53 18.69 -5.04
CA ILE A 318 15.81 17.26 -4.85
C ILE A 318 14.51 16.45 -4.79
N SER A 319 13.47 17.00 -4.15
CA SER A 319 12.15 16.35 -4.08
C SER A 319 11.48 16.29 -5.46
N ILE A 320 11.63 17.34 -6.28
CA ILE A 320 11.15 17.36 -7.67
C ILE A 320 11.92 16.34 -8.53
N LEU A 321 13.24 16.22 -8.37
CA LEU A 321 14.04 15.21 -9.07
C LEU A 321 13.64 13.78 -8.68
N ARG A 322 13.37 13.53 -7.40
CA ARG A 322 12.87 12.23 -6.93
C ARG A 322 11.48 11.92 -7.47
N LEU A 323 10.65 12.93 -7.70
CA LEU A 323 9.33 12.76 -8.29
C LEU A 323 9.40 12.32 -9.76
N ILE A 324 10.43 12.77 -10.50
CA ILE A 324 10.70 12.35 -11.89
C ILE A 324 11.26 10.92 -11.95
N SER A 325 11.87 10.41 -10.87
CA SER A 325 12.40 9.04 -10.84
C SER A 325 11.45 8.01 -10.20
N ASN A 326 10.61 8.43 -9.25
CA ASN A 326 9.63 7.55 -8.58
C ASN A 326 8.28 8.26 -8.36
N PRO A 327 7.41 8.28 -9.39
CA PRO A 327 6.14 8.99 -9.32
C PRO A 327 5.12 8.30 -8.40
N ALA A 328 5.27 7.00 -8.14
CA ALA A 328 4.32 6.23 -7.32
C ALA A 328 4.53 6.44 -5.82
N GLY A 329 5.79 6.54 -5.37
CA GLY A 329 6.11 6.66 -3.94
C GLY A 329 6.15 8.10 -3.43
N GLU A 330 6.67 9.04 -4.22
CA GLU A 330 6.96 10.40 -3.75
C GLU A 330 5.78 11.39 -3.94
N LEU A 331 4.85 11.10 -4.86
CA LEU A 331 3.74 12.01 -5.20
C LEU A 331 2.81 12.27 -4.00
N VAL A 332 2.42 11.22 -3.27
CA VAL A 332 1.55 11.34 -2.09
C VAL A 332 2.31 11.99 -0.94
N SER A 333 3.56 11.57 -0.70
CA SER A 333 4.39 12.16 0.35
C SER A 333 4.58 13.67 0.18
N LEU A 334 4.75 14.13 -1.06
CA LEU A 334 4.88 15.55 -1.36
C LEU A 334 3.54 16.29 -1.20
N TYR A 335 2.44 15.70 -1.67
CA TYR A 335 1.11 16.28 -1.55
C TYR A 335 0.69 16.47 -0.08
N GLU A 336 0.94 15.48 0.79
CA GLU A 336 0.59 15.56 2.21
C GLU A 336 1.35 16.63 2.99
N LYS A 337 2.57 16.97 2.54
CA LYS A 337 3.40 18.02 3.14
C LYS A 337 2.98 19.43 2.72
N LEU A 338 2.15 19.57 1.68
CA LEU A 338 1.81 20.85 1.06
C LEU A 338 0.41 21.32 1.48
N GLY A 339 0.29 22.59 1.89
CA GLY A 339 -1.02 23.22 2.05
C GLY A 339 -1.73 23.41 0.70
N PRO A 340 -3.05 23.68 0.66
CA PRO A 340 -3.80 23.80 -0.61
C PRO A 340 -3.23 24.85 -1.57
N ARG A 341 -2.83 26.03 -1.07
CA ARG A 341 -2.21 27.09 -1.88
C ARG A 341 -0.82 26.71 -2.40
N GLN A 342 -0.04 26.00 -1.59
CA GLN A 342 1.31 25.56 -1.95
C GLN A 342 1.25 24.45 -3.00
N THR A 343 0.31 23.53 -2.84
CA THR A 343 0.04 22.44 -3.79
C THR A 343 -0.25 22.97 -5.19
N SER A 344 -1.15 23.96 -5.30
CA SER A 344 -1.42 24.60 -6.59
C SER A 344 -0.21 25.36 -7.14
N LEU A 345 0.56 26.05 -6.29
CA LEU A 345 1.77 26.76 -6.72
C LEU A 345 2.83 25.82 -7.29
N VAL A 346 3.07 24.68 -6.61
CA VAL A 346 4.01 23.66 -7.09
C VAL A 346 3.50 23.04 -8.40
N GLY A 347 2.22 22.69 -8.48
CA GLY A 347 1.62 22.15 -9.70
C GLY A 347 1.75 23.10 -10.89
N TYR A 348 1.41 24.38 -10.72
CA TYR A 348 1.61 25.39 -11.77
C TYR A 348 3.08 25.60 -12.11
N GLY A 349 3.98 25.62 -11.12
CA GLY A 349 5.42 25.75 -11.37
C GLY A 349 5.97 24.61 -12.22
N LEU A 350 5.55 23.37 -11.95
CA LEU A 350 5.93 22.20 -12.75
C LEU A 350 5.30 22.23 -14.14
N ALA A 351 4.04 22.65 -14.26
CA ALA A 351 3.39 22.80 -15.56
C ALA A 351 4.06 23.87 -16.44
N ILE A 352 4.44 25.01 -15.84
CA ILE A 352 5.20 26.07 -16.51
C ILE A 352 6.57 25.56 -16.95
N LEU A 353 7.28 24.83 -16.08
CA LEU A 353 8.57 24.23 -16.41
C LEU A 353 8.45 23.24 -17.57
N ALA A 354 7.46 22.35 -17.52
CA ALA A 354 7.19 21.40 -18.60
C ALA A 354 6.90 22.12 -19.92
N ASN A 355 6.11 23.19 -19.89
CA ASN A 355 5.79 23.99 -21.07
C ASN A 355 7.02 24.73 -21.61
N LEU A 356 7.88 25.27 -20.74
CA LEU A 356 9.15 25.87 -21.14
C LEU A 356 10.05 24.84 -21.86
N CYS A 357 10.19 23.64 -21.30
CA CYS A 357 10.95 22.56 -21.94
C CYS A 357 10.34 22.14 -23.28
N PHE A 358 9.00 22.09 -23.37
CA PHE A 358 8.30 21.82 -24.63
C PHE A 358 8.58 22.89 -25.69
N VAL A 359 8.38 24.16 -25.37
CA VAL A 359 8.61 25.28 -26.29
C VAL A 359 10.06 25.31 -26.74
N PHE A 360 11.01 25.23 -25.80
CA PHE A 360 12.44 25.23 -26.11
C PHE A 360 12.84 24.04 -26.98
N GLY A 361 12.47 22.81 -26.60
CA GLY A 361 12.82 21.63 -27.36
C GLY A 361 12.22 21.62 -28.76
N THR A 362 10.98 22.06 -28.91
CA THR A 362 10.34 22.14 -30.23
C THR A 362 10.89 23.28 -31.09
N SER A 363 11.22 24.44 -30.51
CA SER A 363 11.82 25.56 -31.26
C SER A 363 13.22 25.22 -31.77
N GLU A 364 14.05 24.59 -30.94
CA GLU A 364 15.38 24.12 -31.33
C GLU A 364 15.27 23.08 -32.44
N ARG A 365 14.35 22.12 -32.31
CA ARG A 365 14.16 21.08 -33.32
C ARG A 365 13.67 21.61 -34.67
N LEU A 366 12.83 22.65 -34.65
CA LEU A 366 12.35 23.31 -35.86
C LEU A 366 13.38 24.31 -36.44
N ALA A 367 14.47 24.60 -35.72
CA ALA A 367 15.46 25.62 -36.05
C ALA A 367 14.85 27.02 -36.31
N VAL A 368 13.75 27.35 -35.63
CA VAL A 368 13.05 28.62 -35.82
C VAL A 368 13.21 29.52 -34.59
N SER A 369 13.86 30.67 -34.78
CA SER A 369 14.08 31.70 -33.74
C SER A 369 12.98 32.77 -33.68
N SER A 370 11.77 32.44 -34.16
CA SER A 370 10.66 33.40 -34.19
C SER A 370 9.90 33.41 -32.86
N TRP A 371 9.89 34.57 -32.20
CA TRP A 371 9.07 34.83 -31.01
C TRP A 371 7.59 34.45 -31.22
N LEU A 372 7.09 34.65 -32.44
CA LEU A 372 5.72 34.28 -32.82
C LEU A 372 5.47 32.77 -32.66
N ILE A 373 6.38 31.92 -33.14
CA ILE A 373 6.25 30.46 -33.04
C ILE A 373 6.39 30.00 -31.59
N ALA A 374 7.32 30.58 -30.83
CA ALA A 374 7.44 30.32 -29.40
C ALA A 374 6.15 30.66 -28.64
N SER A 375 5.50 31.78 -28.97
CA SER A 375 4.23 32.17 -28.36
C SER A 375 3.08 31.21 -28.73
N ARG A 376 3.03 30.70 -29.97
CA ARG A 376 2.05 29.70 -30.41
C ARG A 376 2.26 28.36 -29.67
N LEU A 377 3.51 27.90 -29.58
CA LEU A 377 3.86 26.67 -28.85
C LEU A 377 3.54 26.79 -27.34
N TRP A 378 3.76 27.97 -26.76
CA TRP A 378 3.38 28.24 -25.38
C TRP A 378 1.88 28.06 -25.14
N VAL A 379 1.05 28.58 -26.06
CA VAL A 379 -0.41 28.42 -26.01
C VAL A 379 -0.80 26.96 -26.19
N VAL A 380 -0.15 26.22 -27.10
CA VAL A 380 -0.39 24.79 -27.30
C VAL A 380 -0.17 24.01 -26.00
N GLY A 381 1.00 24.12 -25.38
CA GLY A 381 1.29 23.39 -24.14
C GLY A 381 0.52 23.90 -22.91
N GLY A 382 0.14 25.19 -22.89
CA GLY A 382 -0.76 25.71 -21.87
C GLY A 382 -2.16 25.11 -21.97
N LEU A 383 -2.71 25.01 -23.18
CA LEU A 383 -4.07 24.51 -23.39
C LEU A 383 -4.16 22.99 -23.21
N THR A 384 -3.10 22.24 -23.54
CA THR A 384 -3.04 20.80 -23.21
C THR A 384 -3.17 20.57 -21.70
N PHE A 385 -2.43 21.33 -20.89
CA PHE A 385 -2.50 21.24 -19.43
C PHE A 385 -3.88 21.62 -18.89
N VAL A 386 -4.44 22.75 -19.34
CA VAL A 386 -5.77 23.21 -18.91
C VAL A 386 -6.85 22.19 -19.26
N THR A 387 -6.82 21.62 -20.46
CA THR A 387 -7.80 20.62 -20.90
C THR A 387 -7.72 19.34 -20.08
N MET A 388 -6.52 18.89 -19.69
CA MET A 388 -6.36 17.76 -18.76
C MET A 388 -6.95 18.05 -17.37
N VAL A 389 -6.72 19.26 -16.82
CA VAL A 389 -7.28 19.66 -15.50
C VAL A 389 -8.80 19.71 -15.54
N LEU A 390 -9.36 20.24 -16.63
CA LEU A 390 -10.80 20.25 -16.85
C LEU A 390 -11.36 18.83 -17.03
N ALA A 391 -10.67 17.94 -17.72
CA ALA A 391 -11.09 16.54 -17.89
C ALA A 391 -11.19 15.81 -16.54
N VAL A 392 -10.19 15.95 -15.66
CA VAL A 392 -10.25 15.39 -14.29
C VAL A 392 -11.39 16.02 -13.49
N SER A 393 -11.55 17.34 -13.58
CA SER A 393 -12.61 18.06 -12.87
C SER A 393 -14.00 17.61 -13.31
N LEU A 394 -14.22 17.46 -14.61
CA LEU A 394 -15.46 16.94 -15.19
C LEU A 394 -15.71 15.48 -14.78
N ALA A 395 -14.68 14.63 -14.80
CA ALA A 395 -14.79 13.25 -14.35
C ALA A 395 -15.21 13.16 -12.87
N LYS A 396 -14.66 14.02 -12.00
CA LYS A 396 -15.07 14.10 -10.60
C LYS A 396 -16.53 14.56 -10.45
N VAL A 397 -16.96 15.56 -11.22
CA VAL A 397 -18.34 16.04 -11.20
C VAL A 397 -19.31 14.95 -11.66
N TRP A 398 -18.98 14.27 -12.76
CA TRP A 398 -19.78 13.17 -13.31
C TRP A 398 -19.93 12.01 -12.31
N LEU A 399 -18.85 11.68 -11.59
CA LEU A 399 -18.84 10.64 -10.55
C LEU A 399 -19.30 11.12 -9.17
N ARG A 400 -19.72 12.38 -9.03
CA ARG A 400 -20.10 13.02 -7.76
C ARG A 400 -19.02 12.90 -6.66
N LEU A 401 -17.75 12.92 -7.06
CA LEU A 401 -16.60 12.84 -6.16
C LEU A 401 -16.21 14.24 -5.67
N ARG A 402 -15.90 14.36 -4.37
CA ARG A 402 -15.31 15.58 -3.80
C ARG A 402 -13.79 15.56 -3.98
N GLY A 403 -13.23 16.64 -4.50
CA GLY A 403 -11.77 16.78 -4.64
C GLY A 403 -11.37 18.23 -4.85
N LEU A 404 -10.21 18.61 -4.31
CA LEU A 404 -9.66 19.96 -4.42
C LEU A 404 -9.05 20.16 -5.82
N TRP A 405 -9.28 21.33 -6.42
CA TRP A 405 -8.66 21.71 -7.69
C TRP A 405 -7.13 21.78 -7.59
N ALA A 406 -6.63 22.16 -6.40
CA ALA A 406 -5.20 22.17 -6.13
C ALA A 406 -4.53 20.80 -6.36
N ALA A 407 -5.23 19.71 -6.03
CA ALA A 407 -4.73 18.36 -6.25
C ALA A 407 -4.65 18.00 -7.74
N ASP A 408 -5.67 18.37 -8.53
CA ASP A 408 -5.68 18.11 -9.97
C ASP A 408 -4.51 18.82 -10.66
N ILE A 409 -4.33 20.11 -10.34
CA ILE A 409 -3.25 20.95 -10.86
C ILE A 409 -1.88 20.37 -10.51
N PHE A 410 -1.71 19.87 -9.28
CA PHE A 410 -0.48 19.25 -8.84
C PHE A 410 -0.21 17.92 -9.56
N VAL A 411 -1.15 16.99 -9.55
CA VAL A 411 -1.00 15.67 -10.20
C VAL A 411 -0.72 15.81 -11.69
N LEU A 412 -1.43 16.70 -12.37
CA LEU A 412 -1.26 16.89 -13.80
C LEU A 412 0.01 17.66 -14.12
N GLY A 413 0.40 18.63 -13.28
CA GLY A 413 1.62 19.40 -13.43
C GLY A 413 2.86 18.50 -13.32
N THR A 414 2.83 17.51 -12.42
CA THR A 414 3.91 16.53 -12.28
C THR A 414 3.92 15.53 -13.44
N ALA A 415 2.75 15.10 -13.91
CA ALA A 415 2.62 14.14 -14.99
C ALA A 415 3.17 14.65 -16.33
N ILE A 416 3.11 15.95 -16.62
CA ILE A 416 3.55 16.50 -17.92
C ILE A 416 5.06 16.83 -17.99
N VAL A 417 5.78 16.85 -16.86
CA VAL A 417 7.23 17.15 -16.84
C VAL A 417 8.06 16.20 -17.71
N PRO A 418 7.87 14.85 -17.66
CA PRO A 418 8.60 13.94 -18.54
C PRO A 418 8.34 14.19 -20.04
N LEU A 419 7.16 14.69 -20.40
CA LEU A 419 6.80 15.00 -21.80
C LEU A 419 7.45 16.31 -22.27
N GLY A 420 7.52 17.31 -21.38
CA GLY A 420 8.30 18.52 -21.64
C GLY A 420 9.79 18.20 -21.84
N LEU A 421 10.37 17.41 -20.94
CA LEU A 421 11.78 16.97 -21.03
C LEU A 421 12.05 16.14 -22.29
N LEU A 422 11.13 15.27 -22.68
CA LEU A 422 11.22 14.50 -23.92
C LEU A 422 11.42 15.40 -25.14
N SER A 423 10.79 16.58 -25.18
CA SER A 423 10.94 17.53 -26.28
C SER A 423 12.36 18.08 -26.38
N VAL A 424 12.99 18.34 -25.23
CA VAL A 424 14.41 18.75 -25.16
C VAL A 424 15.33 17.62 -25.59
N VAL A 425 15.09 16.39 -25.10
CA VAL A 425 15.84 15.21 -25.52
C VAL A 425 15.73 15.00 -27.03
N ASN A 426 14.54 15.15 -27.60
CA ASN A 426 14.30 15.03 -29.03
C ASN A 426 15.06 16.10 -29.85
N ALA A 427 15.29 17.28 -29.28
CA ALA A 427 16.07 18.33 -29.92
C ALA A 427 17.58 18.02 -29.90
N VAL A 428 18.12 17.62 -28.75
CA VAL A 428 19.58 17.53 -28.51
C VAL A 428 20.16 16.17 -28.89
N LEU A 429 19.43 15.08 -28.68
CA LEU A 429 19.96 13.71 -28.79
C LEU A 429 20.48 13.36 -30.19
N PRO A 430 19.82 13.73 -31.30
CA PRO A 430 20.32 13.41 -32.65
C PRO A 430 21.70 14.03 -32.94
N ASP A 431 21.88 15.30 -32.59
CA ASP A 431 23.14 16.02 -32.85
C ASP A 431 24.26 15.55 -31.91
N LEU A 432 23.93 15.25 -30.66
CA LEU A 432 24.87 14.66 -29.71
C LEU A 432 25.31 13.26 -30.15
N ALA A 433 24.40 12.44 -30.65
CA ALA A 433 24.74 11.10 -31.11
C ALA A 433 25.62 11.15 -32.37
N MET A 434 25.33 12.06 -33.29
CA MET A 434 26.16 12.31 -34.47
C MET A 434 27.59 12.71 -34.09
N THR A 435 27.74 13.65 -33.15
CA THR A 435 29.06 14.14 -32.73
C THR A 435 29.87 13.10 -31.97
N MET A 436 29.24 12.24 -31.17
CA MET A 436 29.92 11.26 -30.32
C MET A 436 30.22 9.93 -31.03
N MET A 437 29.37 9.52 -31.98
CA MET A 437 29.37 8.13 -32.51
C MET A 437 29.46 8.06 -34.04
N GLY A 438 29.65 9.21 -34.72
CA GLY A 438 29.82 9.30 -36.17
C GLY A 438 28.65 8.64 -36.91
N ASP A 439 28.97 7.77 -37.87
CA ASP A 439 27.98 7.12 -38.76
C ASP A 439 26.95 6.25 -38.02
N ARG A 440 27.26 5.78 -36.80
CA ARG A 440 26.30 5.01 -35.97
C ARG A 440 25.39 5.89 -35.13
N GLY A 441 25.67 7.19 -35.05
CA GLY A 441 24.96 8.18 -34.25
C GLY A 441 23.44 8.23 -34.52
N PRO A 442 22.97 8.36 -35.76
CA PRO A 442 21.54 8.50 -36.06
C PRO A 442 20.72 7.28 -35.59
N TRP A 443 21.23 6.08 -35.84
CA TRP A 443 20.56 4.85 -35.45
C TRP A 443 20.44 4.73 -33.92
N LEU A 444 21.51 5.05 -33.19
CA LEU A 444 21.49 5.07 -31.72
C LEU A 444 20.59 6.18 -31.16
N ALA A 445 20.53 7.35 -31.81
CA ALA A 445 19.61 8.42 -31.44
C ALA A 445 18.15 7.98 -31.59
N HIS A 446 17.80 7.27 -32.66
CA HIS A 446 16.44 6.74 -32.83
C HIS A 446 16.06 5.73 -31.75
N ILE A 447 16.97 4.84 -31.36
CA ILE A 447 16.74 3.90 -30.25
C ILE A 447 16.58 4.63 -28.93
N GLY A 448 17.47 5.59 -28.64
CA GLY A 448 17.41 6.40 -27.43
C GLY A 448 16.12 7.23 -27.36
N LEU A 449 15.67 7.77 -28.48
CA LEU A 449 14.42 8.51 -28.58
C LEU A 449 13.21 7.60 -28.39
N LEU A 450 13.21 6.40 -28.97
CA LEU A 450 12.17 5.40 -28.72
C LEU A 450 12.10 5.03 -27.24
N ALA A 451 13.23 4.80 -26.57
CA ALA A 451 13.26 4.53 -25.14
C ALA A 451 12.75 5.73 -24.32
N ALA A 452 13.16 6.95 -24.66
CA ALA A 452 12.71 8.17 -24.00
C ALA A 452 11.21 8.40 -24.17
N THR A 453 10.64 8.17 -25.36
CA THR A 453 9.20 8.29 -25.60
C THR A 453 8.41 7.30 -24.76
N LEU A 454 8.79 6.01 -24.78
CA LEU A 454 8.15 4.97 -23.97
C LEU A 454 8.21 5.30 -22.49
N TRP A 455 9.38 5.74 -22.00
CA TRP A 455 9.57 6.12 -20.61
C TRP A 455 8.69 7.32 -20.22
N SER A 456 8.72 8.42 -20.99
CA SER A 456 7.95 9.63 -20.67
C SER A 456 6.45 9.37 -20.66
N PHE A 457 5.91 8.68 -21.68
CA PHE A 457 4.49 8.36 -21.73
C PHE A 457 4.06 7.40 -20.61
N SER A 458 4.83 6.34 -20.37
CA SER A 458 4.55 5.41 -19.27
C SER A 458 4.56 6.13 -17.92
N HIS A 459 5.56 6.99 -17.70
CA HIS A 459 5.69 7.76 -16.48
C HIS A 459 4.51 8.72 -16.29
N SER A 460 4.10 9.45 -17.33
CA SER A 460 2.94 10.34 -17.29
C SER A 460 1.65 9.58 -16.95
N VAL A 461 1.40 8.44 -17.60
CA VAL A 461 0.21 7.61 -17.33
C VAL A 461 0.22 7.08 -15.90
N MET A 462 1.36 6.55 -15.43
CA MET A 462 1.49 6.07 -14.04
C MET A 462 1.28 7.19 -13.02
N THR A 463 1.80 8.39 -13.29
CA THR A 463 1.64 9.54 -12.38
C THR A 463 0.18 9.96 -12.27
N ILE A 464 -0.53 10.02 -13.40
CA ILE A 464 -1.96 10.33 -13.42
C ILE A 464 -2.75 9.23 -12.71
N GLN A 465 -2.50 7.96 -13.02
CA GLN A 465 -3.19 6.82 -12.39
C GLN A 465 -2.99 6.81 -10.86
N ASN A 466 -1.77 7.01 -10.39
CA ASN A 466 -1.46 7.05 -8.96
C ASN A 466 -2.09 8.27 -8.28
N GLY A 467 -2.02 9.46 -8.90
CA GLY A 467 -2.72 10.64 -8.37
C GLY A 467 -4.23 10.44 -8.28
N LEU A 468 -4.85 9.83 -9.29
CA LEU A 468 -6.28 9.52 -9.28
C LEU A 468 -6.66 8.47 -8.22
N CYS A 469 -5.81 7.48 -7.93
CA CYS A 469 -6.11 6.44 -6.93
C CYS A 469 -5.79 6.85 -5.49
N GLN A 470 -4.70 7.59 -5.31
CA GLN A 470 -4.10 7.80 -3.99
C GLN A 470 -4.42 9.19 -3.43
N ILE A 471 -4.52 10.21 -4.28
CA ILE A 471 -4.89 11.59 -3.86
C ILE A 471 -6.39 11.83 -4.02
N HIS A 472 -7.00 11.20 -5.02
CA HIS A 472 -8.44 11.26 -5.26
C HIS A 472 -9.13 9.92 -4.93
N PRO A 473 -10.44 9.94 -4.66
CA PRO A 473 -11.19 8.73 -4.31
C PRO A 473 -11.63 7.92 -5.55
N PHE A 474 -10.84 7.86 -6.62
CA PHE A 474 -11.20 7.02 -7.79
C PHE A 474 -10.84 5.55 -7.52
N SER A 475 -11.66 4.63 -8.03
CA SER A 475 -11.31 3.20 -7.98
C SER A 475 -10.11 2.89 -8.89
N THR A 476 -9.28 1.92 -8.51
CA THR A 476 -8.07 1.54 -9.27
C THR A 476 -8.37 1.20 -10.73
N LYS A 477 -9.46 0.47 -10.99
CA LYS A 477 -9.90 0.12 -12.35
C LYS A 477 -10.25 1.35 -13.18
N LEU A 478 -10.96 2.29 -12.56
CA LEU A 478 -11.45 3.48 -13.25
C LEU A 478 -10.32 4.49 -13.46
N ALA A 479 -9.39 4.63 -12.50
CA ALA A 479 -8.19 5.42 -12.67
C ALA A 479 -7.25 4.87 -13.75
N ALA A 480 -7.08 3.55 -13.83
CA ALA A 480 -6.30 2.91 -14.89
C ALA A 480 -6.88 3.15 -16.29
N TRP A 481 -8.21 3.23 -16.40
CA TRP A 481 -8.88 3.57 -17.66
C TRP A 481 -8.85 5.07 -17.97
N LEU A 482 -9.06 5.92 -16.96
CA LEU A 482 -9.09 7.38 -17.14
C LEU A 482 -7.71 7.98 -17.43
N ALA A 483 -6.64 7.45 -16.84
CA ALA A 483 -5.29 8.01 -17.00
C ALA A 483 -4.85 8.17 -18.47
N PRO A 484 -4.90 7.13 -19.33
CA PRO A 484 -4.57 7.28 -20.74
C PRO A 484 -5.58 8.15 -21.51
N VAL A 485 -6.86 8.16 -21.12
CA VAL A 485 -7.90 8.99 -21.75
C VAL A 485 -7.64 10.48 -21.48
N ILE A 486 -7.32 10.85 -20.24
CA ILE A 486 -6.99 12.22 -19.85
C ILE A 486 -5.75 12.70 -20.60
N LEU A 487 -4.70 11.87 -20.64
CA LEU A 487 -3.48 12.20 -21.37
C LEU A 487 -3.75 12.35 -22.88
N GLY A 488 -4.52 11.41 -23.46
CA GLY A 488 -4.88 11.44 -24.88
C GLY A 488 -5.71 12.67 -25.25
N LEU A 489 -6.68 13.06 -24.42
CA LEU A 489 -7.47 14.28 -24.62
C LEU A 489 -6.59 15.53 -24.60
N GLY A 490 -5.66 15.62 -23.65
CA GLY A 490 -4.71 16.74 -23.56
C GLY A 490 -3.78 16.83 -24.78
N LEU A 491 -3.30 15.71 -25.30
CA LEU A 491 -2.45 15.70 -26.49
C LEU A 491 -3.24 16.03 -27.75
N ALA A 492 -4.46 15.50 -27.90
CA ALA A 492 -5.33 15.79 -29.03
C ALA A 492 -5.70 17.27 -29.09
N THR A 493 -6.02 17.90 -27.96
CA THR A 493 -6.26 19.35 -27.90
C THR A 493 -5.02 20.14 -28.27
N GLY A 494 -3.83 19.71 -27.86
CA GLY A 494 -2.57 20.32 -28.27
C GLY A 494 -2.36 20.29 -29.78
N VAL A 495 -2.54 19.13 -30.40
CA VAL A 495 -2.42 18.95 -31.86
C VAL A 495 -3.44 19.82 -32.61
N ALA A 496 -4.70 19.83 -32.15
CA ALA A 496 -5.74 20.67 -32.74
C ALA A 496 -5.41 22.17 -32.62
N THR A 497 -4.90 22.59 -31.46
CA THR A 497 -4.49 23.98 -31.20
C THR A 497 -3.32 24.39 -32.09
N TRP A 498 -2.35 23.50 -32.28
CA TRP A 498 -1.25 23.75 -33.20
C TRP A 498 -1.74 23.88 -34.64
N GLY A 499 -2.62 22.98 -35.09
CA GLY A 499 -3.23 23.06 -36.43
C GLY A 499 -3.97 24.37 -36.66
N PHE A 500 -4.72 24.85 -35.67
CA PHE A 500 -5.42 26.14 -35.75
C PHE A 500 -4.47 27.34 -35.76
N LEU A 501 -3.41 27.33 -34.95
CA LEU A 501 -2.47 28.44 -34.85
C LEU A 501 -1.40 28.46 -35.95
N ALA A 502 -1.18 27.32 -36.63
CA ALA A 502 -0.21 27.21 -37.71
C ALA A 502 -0.73 27.79 -39.04
N HIS A 503 -2.05 27.79 -39.22
CA HIS A 503 -2.75 28.51 -40.29
C HIS A 503 -3.02 29.97 -39.90
#